data_AF-A0A7J4EVI7-F1
#
_entry.id   AF-A0A7J4EVI7-F1
#
_cell.length_a   1.000
_cell.length_b   1.000
_cell.length_c   1.000
_cell.angle_alpha   90.00
_cell.angle_beta   90.00
_cell.angle_gamma   90.00
#
_symmetry.space_group_name_H-M   'P 1'
#
loop_
_entity.id
_entity.type
_entity.pdbx_description
1 polymer ?
#
loop_
_entity_poly.entity_id
_entity_poly.type
_entity_poly.pdbx_seq_one_letter_code
_entity_poly.pdbx_strand_id
1 'polypeptide(L)'
;MEDILLVHSKWHHDDIKDMHKIYEIASLSAGGAIKAAKISLDKPAFALIRPPGHHASPEHCWGFCYFNNIAIAVRRLMKDKIIERAVIVDFDLHFGDGTDNVFKEDENVEYFHMKNRDIEGISDFLSKIDYDIIAVSAGFDRHKDDWGGILEIEDYREIGRIVKERSEEKCYGRRFAVLEGGYNHAVLGKNVRAFIKGME
;
A
#
# COMPACT_ATOMS: atom_id res chain seq x y z
N MET A 1 -3.38 7.17 17.80
CA MET A 1 -4.14 8.44 17.66
C MET A 1 -3.37 9.44 16.81
N GLU A 2 -2.21 9.95 17.23
CA GLU A 2 -1.47 10.98 16.48
C GLU A 2 -1.14 10.60 15.03
N ASP A 3 -0.70 9.36 14.78
CA ASP A 3 -0.37 8.92 13.41
C ASP A 3 -1.60 8.81 12.51
N ILE A 4 -2.74 8.37 13.04
CA ILE A 4 -4.01 8.28 12.29
C ILE A 4 -4.44 9.68 11.85
N LEU A 5 -4.25 10.68 12.71
CA LEU A 5 -4.59 12.08 12.44
C LEU A 5 -3.66 12.77 11.43
N LEU A 6 -2.60 12.11 10.95
CA LEU A 6 -1.81 12.58 9.81
C LEU A 6 -2.56 12.46 8.48
N VAL A 7 -3.61 11.62 8.44
CA VAL A 7 -4.37 11.30 7.23
C VAL A 7 -5.86 11.54 7.43
N HIS A 8 -6.40 11.08 8.55
CA HIS A 8 -7.83 11.13 8.82
C HIS A 8 -8.20 12.31 9.72
N SER A 9 -9.39 12.84 9.52
CA SER A 9 -9.91 13.88 10.38
C SER A 9 -10.17 13.36 11.78
N LYS A 10 -10.25 14.29 12.73
CA LYS A 10 -10.63 13.96 14.11
C LYS A 10 -12.02 13.33 14.16
N TRP A 11 -12.94 13.80 13.32
CA TRP A 11 -14.29 13.27 13.25
C TRP A 11 -14.28 11.81 12.79
N HIS A 12 -13.59 11.50 11.68
CA HIS A 12 -13.47 10.13 11.17
C HIS A 12 -12.80 9.20 12.19
N HIS A 13 -11.71 9.65 12.81
CA HIS A 13 -11.06 8.91 13.89
C HIS A 13 -12.02 8.58 15.03
N ASP A 14 -12.80 9.57 15.50
CA ASP A 14 -13.69 9.40 16.64
C ASP A 14 -14.89 8.48 16.28
N ASP A 15 -15.42 8.54 15.05
CA ASP A 15 -16.45 7.63 14.55
C ASP A 15 -15.98 6.16 14.55
N ILE A 16 -14.78 5.89 14.02
CA ILE A 16 -14.21 4.53 14.07
C ILE A 16 -13.91 4.10 15.50
N LYS A 17 -13.50 5.03 16.37
CA LYS A 17 -13.18 4.74 17.78
C LYS A 17 -14.38 4.22 18.56
N ASP A 18 -15.59 4.68 18.22
CA ASP A 18 -16.83 4.17 18.80
C ASP A 18 -17.11 2.72 18.39
N MET A 19 -16.52 2.26 17.28
CA MET A 19 -16.49 0.85 16.88
C MET A 19 -15.38 0.06 17.61
N HIS A 20 -15.30 0.16 18.94
CA HIS A 20 -14.23 -0.33 19.83
C HIS A 20 -13.29 -1.44 19.29
N LYS A 21 -13.81 -2.64 18.98
CA LYS A 21 -13.00 -3.77 18.49
C LYS A 21 -12.37 -3.53 17.11
N ILE A 22 -13.10 -2.86 16.23
CA ILE A 22 -12.60 -2.46 14.91
C ILE A 22 -11.50 -1.41 15.08
N TYR A 23 -11.72 -0.41 15.94
CA TYR A 23 -10.69 0.60 16.22
C TYR A 23 -9.38 0.00 16.68
N GLU A 24 -9.42 -0.96 17.62
CA GLU A 24 -8.23 -1.62 18.15
C GLU A 24 -7.45 -2.33 17.02
N ILE A 25 -8.13 -3.16 16.24
CA ILE A 25 -7.49 -3.97 15.19
C ILE A 25 -7.04 -3.08 14.01
N ALA A 26 -7.85 -2.09 13.60
CA ALA A 26 -7.48 -1.13 12.55
C ALA A 26 -6.27 -0.27 12.97
N SER A 27 -6.19 0.11 14.24
CA SER A 27 -5.02 0.83 14.78
C SER A 27 -3.76 -0.04 14.76
N LEU A 28 -3.87 -1.33 15.07
CA LEU A 28 -2.77 -2.28 14.95
C LEU A 28 -2.34 -2.48 13.49
N SER A 29 -3.30 -2.52 12.55
CA SER A 29 -3.04 -2.58 11.11
C SER A 29 -2.20 -1.37 10.68
N ALA A 30 -2.67 -0.15 10.95
CA ALA A 30 -1.94 1.08 10.63
C ALA A 30 -0.54 1.12 11.29
N GLY A 31 -0.43 0.68 12.55
CA GLY A 31 0.84 0.56 13.25
C GLY A 31 1.81 -0.45 12.60
N GLY A 32 1.29 -1.56 12.08
CA GLY A 32 2.06 -2.55 11.32
C GLY A 32 2.60 -1.99 10.00
N ALA A 33 1.80 -1.18 9.29
CA ALA A 33 2.24 -0.48 8.09
C ALA A 33 3.36 0.53 8.39
N ILE A 34 3.21 1.35 9.44
CA ILE A 34 4.28 2.25 9.92
C ILE A 34 5.54 1.46 10.25
N LYS A 35 5.42 0.33 10.94
CA LYS A 35 6.56 -0.51 11.30
C LYS A 35 7.28 -1.06 10.07
N ALA A 36 6.54 -1.52 9.05
CA ALA A 36 7.12 -1.98 7.79
C ALA A 36 7.85 -0.84 7.06
N ALA A 37 7.23 0.34 6.98
CA ALA A 37 7.85 1.53 6.37
C ALA A 37 9.14 1.98 7.09
N LYS A 38 9.25 1.76 8.41
CA LYS A 38 10.50 2.03 9.13
C LYS A 38 11.56 0.95 8.91
N ILE A 39 11.16 -0.32 8.77
CA ILE A 39 12.09 -1.42 8.45
C ILE A 39 12.65 -1.26 7.04
N SER A 40 11.86 -0.75 6.10
CA SER A 40 12.27 -0.53 4.70
C SER A 40 13.36 0.50 4.47
N LEU A 41 13.72 1.27 5.49
CA LEU A 41 14.88 2.13 5.45
C LEU A 41 16.20 1.34 5.36
N ASP A 42 16.21 0.11 5.91
CA ASP A 42 17.36 -0.77 5.92
C ASP A 42 17.21 -2.00 5.00
N LYS A 43 15.99 -2.53 4.85
CA LYS A 43 15.72 -3.76 4.07
C LYS A 43 14.24 -3.87 3.67
N PRO A 44 13.89 -4.49 2.52
CA PRO A 44 12.51 -4.63 2.09
C PRO A 44 11.59 -5.21 3.18
N ALA A 45 10.36 -4.71 3.26
CA ALA A 45 9.40 -5.12 4.27
C ALA A 45 8.00 -5.36 3.69
N PHE A 46 7.30 -6.38 4.20
CA PHE A 46 5.90 -6.66 3.86
C PHE A 46 5.06 -6.68 5.14
N ALA A 47 4.04 -5.83 5.23
CA ALA A 47 3.08 -5.82 6.32
C ALA A 47 1.91 -6.75 6.00
N LEU A 48 1.92 -7.96 6.57
CA LEU A 48 0.78 -8.89 6.49
C LEU A 48 -0.25 -8.55 7.57
N ILE A 49 -1.06 -7.52 7.29
CA ILE A 49 -1.98 -6.91 8.25
C ILE A 49 -3.42 -6.96 7.74
N ARG A 50 -4.39 -6.86 8.66
CA ARG A 50 -5.81 -6.65 8.37
C ARG A 50 -6.42 -5.81 9.51
N PRO A 51 -7.42 -4.95 9.26
CA PRO A 51 -8.11 -4.68 7.99
C PRO A 51 -7.25 -3.93 6.94
N PRO A 52 -7.63 -3.99 5.64
CA PRO A 52 -6.99 -3.23 4.55
C PRO A 52 -7.22 -1.71 4.70
N GLY A 53 -6.69 -0.89 3.79
CA GLY A 53 -6.68 0.56 3.94
C GLY A 53 -6.97 1.42 2.71
N HIS A 54 -6.73 0.97 1.48
CA HIS A 54 -6.66 1.88 0.33
C HIS A 54 -7.97 2.60 -0.06
N HIS A 55 -9.13 2.18 0.45
CA HIS A 55 -10.44 2.85 0.28
C HIS A 55 -10.77 3.87 1.39
N ALA A 56 -9.99 3.93 2.47
CA ALA A 56 -10.26 4.86 3.55
C ALA A 56 -9.79 6.27 3.16
N SER A 57 -10.74 7.18 2.99
CA SER A 57 -10.50 8.60 2.71
C SER A 57 -10.34 9.39 4.04
N PRO A 58 -9.89 10.66 4.00
CA PRO A 58 -9.73 11.46 5.22
C PRO A 58 -10.99 11.59 6.09
N GLU A 59 -12.16 11.64 5.46
CA GLU A 59 -13.45 11.93 6.11
C GLU A 59 -14.47 10.78 6.03
N HIS A 60 -14.13 9.64 5.42
CA HIS A 60 -15.03 8.48 5.33
C HIS A 60 -14.27 7.20 5.03
N CYS A 61 -14.91 6.05 5.27
CA CYS A 61 -14.34 4.74 4.96
C CYS A 61 -15.37 3.78 4.38
N TRP A 62 -14.91 2.85 3.54
CA TRP A 62 -15.72 1.79 2.94
C TRP A 62 -14.82 0.64 2.44
N GLY A 63 -15.39 -0.38 1.82
CA GLY A 63 -14.59 -1.46 1.20
C GLY A 63 -13.72 -2.24 2.18
N PHE A 64 -14.23 -2.46 3.40
CA PHE A 64 -13.51 -3.09 4.53
C PHE A 64 -12.29 -2.31 5.05
N CYS A 65 -11.99 -1.16 4.47
CA CYS A 65 -10.94 -0.24 4.92
C CYS A 65 -11.53 0.69 5.97
N TYR A 66 -10.80 0.94 7.06
CA TYR A 66 -11.22 1.85 8.14
C TYR A 66 -10.24 3.01 8.32
N PHE A 67 -8.94 2.70 8.27
CA PHE A 67 -7.85 3.66 8.19
C PHE A 67 -6.97 3.34 6.98
N ASN A 68 -6.41 4.36 6.36
CA ASN A 68 -5.56 4.21 5.19
C ASN A 68 -4.14 3.86 5.63
N ASN A 69 -3.87 2.56 5.73
CA ASN A 69 -2.62 2.03 6.25
C ASN A 69 -1.40 2.54 5.49
N ILE A 70 -1.45 2.52 4.14
CA ILE A 70 -0.32 2.95 3.30
C ILE A 70 -0.09 4.46 3.43
N ALA A 71 -1.17 5.26 3.42
CA ALA A 71 -1.06 6.71 3.53
C ALA A 71 -0.53 7.14 4.90
N ILE A 72 -0.99 6.50 5.99
CA ILE A 72 -0.53 6.78 7.35
C ILE A 72 0.98 6.48 7.45
N ALA A 73 1.43 5.35 6.89
CA ALA A 73 2.83 4.98 6.89
C ALA A 73 3.71 5.99 6.13
N VAL A 74 3.28 6.41 4.94
CA VAL A 74 3.98 7.43 4.14
C VAL A 74 4.02 8.77 4.87
N ARG A 75 2.87 9.28 5.33
CA ARG A 75 2.79 10.55 6.07
C ARG A 75 3.63 10.52 7.35
N ARG A 76 3.74 9.37 8.04
CA ARG A 76 4.61 9.24 9.20
C ARG A 76 6.08 9.45 8.85
N LEU A 77 6.57 8.82 7.77
CA LEU A 77 7.97 9.00 7.34
C LEU A 77 8.24 10.44 6.91
N MET A 78 7.30 11.08 6.20
CA MET A 78 7.40 12.49 5.80
C MET A 78 7.38 13.42 7.02
N LYS A 79 6.49 13.15 8.00
CA LYS A 79 6.41 13.91 9.26
C LYS A 79 7.73 13.85 10.05
N ASP A 80 8.39 12.69 10.03
CA ASP A 80 9.69 12.46 10.64
C ASP A 80 10.86 13.02 9.80
N LYS A 81 10.58 13.63 8.63
CA LYS A 81 11.58 14.14 7.68
C LYS A 81 12.59 13.08 7.23
N ILE A 82 12.16 11.82 7.18
CA ILE A 82 12.96 10.69 6.71
C ILE A 82 12.95 10.62 5.18
N ILE A 83 11.82 10.97 4.59
CA ILE A 83 11.60 11.09 3.15
C ILE A 83 10.97 12.45 2.86
N GLU A 84 11.21 12.97 1.67
CA GLU A 84 10.53 14.13 1.12
C GLU A 84 9.51 13.70 0.08
N ARG A 85 9.85 12.73 -0.78
CA ARG A 85 9.00 12.24 -1.87
C ARG A 85 8.70 10.76 -1.76
N ALA A 86 7.47 10.35 -2.05
CA ALA A 86 7.06 8.95 -2.08
C ALA A 86 6.33 8.62 -3.38
N VAL A 87 6.45 7.38 -3.82
CA VAL A 87 5.53 6.82 -4.82
C VAL A 87 4.74 5.67 -4.19
N ILE A 88 3.43 5.68 -4.39
CA ILE A 88 2.53 4.60 -4.00
C ILE A 88 2.10 3.84 -5.25
N VAL A 89 2.48 2.57 -5.34
CA VAL A 89 2.04 1.64 -6.39
C VAL A 89 0.90 0.79 -5.85
N ASP A 90 -0.25 0.82 -6.49
CA ASP A 90 -1.42 0.03 -6.15
C ASP A 90 -1.78 -0.91 -7.30
N PHE A 91 -1.67 -2.21 -7.04
CA PHE A 91 -2.07 -3.26 -7.98
C PHE A 91 -3.31 -4.03 -7.52
N ASP A 92 -3.97 -3.62 -6.44
CA ASP A 92 -5.29 -4.14 -6.07
C ASP A 92 -6.26 -3.98 -7.25
N LEU A 93 -7.21 -4.92 -7.40
CA LEU A 93 -8.23 -4.85 -8.44
C LEU A 93 -9.00 -3.54 -8.36
N HIS A 94 -9.35 -3.13 -7.14
CA HIS A 94 -10.15 -1.96 -6.88
C HIS A 94 -9.26 -0.71 -6.89
N PHE A 95 -9.82 0.40 -7.38
CA PHE A 95 -9.11 1.67 -7.31
C PHE A 95 -9.07 2.15 -5.86
N GLY A 96 -7.87 2.37 -5.31
CA GLY A 96 -7.66 2.94 -3.99
C GLY A 96 -8.04 4.42 -3.93
N ASP A 97 -9.34 4.72 -3.99
CA ASP A 97 -9.92 6.06 -3.94
C ASP A 97 -9.58 6.79 -2.65
N GLY A 98 -9.44 6.06 -1.53
CA GLY A 98 -8.98 6.61 -0.27
C GLY A 98 -7.58 7.20 -0.40
N THR A 99 -6.65 6.44 -0.98
CA THR A 99 -5.27 6.89 -1.20
C THR A 99 -5.21 8.06 -2.18
N ASP A 100 -5.95 8.00 -3.28
CA ASP A 100 -6.06 9.11 -4.24
C ASP A 100 -6.57 10.39 -3.57
N ASN A 101 -7.66 10.30 -2.80
CA ASN A 101 -8.21 11.44 -2.07
C ASN A 101 -7.24 12.06 -1.06
N VAL A 102 -6.32 11.28 -0.49
CA VAL A 102 -5.31 11.79 0.47
C VAL A 102 -4.19 12.56 -0.23
N PHE A 103 -3.81 12.17 -1.45
CA PHE A 103 -2.58 12.65 -2.09
C PHE A 103 -2.77 13.40 -3.41
N LYS A 104 -3.97 13.45 -3.99
CA LYS A 104 -4.21 14.13 -5.28
C LYS A 104 -3.80 15.61 -5.35
N GLU A 105 -3.69 16.30 -4.20
CA GLU A 105 -3.22 17.68 -4.10
C GLU A 105 -1.80 17.79 -3.48
N ASP A 106 -1.13 16.67 -3.24
CA ASP A 106 0.22 16.61 -2.65
C ASP A 106 1.27 16.35 -3.74
N GLU A 107 2.00 17.39 -4.11
CA GLU A 107 3.05 17.34 -5.15
C GLU A 107 4.24 16.42 -4.77
N ASN A 108 4.33 15.97 -3.52
CA ASN A 108 5.43 15.11 -3.06
C ASN A 108 5.07 13.62 -3.06
N VAL A 109 3.80 13.27 -3.33
CA VAL A 109 3.36 11.87 -3.31
C VAL A 109 2.67 11.52 -4.61
N GLU A 110 3.36 10.72 -5.41
CA GLU A 110 2.83 10.19 -6.66
C GLU A 110 2.03 8.90 -6.40
N TYR A 111 0.87 8.76 -7.02
CA TYR A 111 0.02 7.57 -6.90
C TYR A 111 -0.21 6.92 -8.26
N PHE A 112 0.12 5.63 -8.35
CA PHE A 112 -0.05 4.82 -9.55
C PHE A 112 -0.97 3.63 -9.26
N HIS A 113 -2.14 3.61 -9.87
CA HIS A 113 -3.02 2.43 -9.90
C HIS A 113 -2.85 1.66 -11.20
N MET A 114 -2.49 0.39 -11.11
CA MET A 114 -2.34 -0.48 -12.27
C MET A 114 -3.72 -0.78 -12.88
N LYS A 115 -3.90 -0.46 -14.15
CA LYS A 115 -5.13 -0.79 -14.90
C LYS A 115 -4.93 -2.09 -15.67
N ASN A 116 -5.98 -2.92 -15.73
CA ASN A 116 -5.93 -4.21 -16.44
C ASN A 116 -4.72 -5.08 -16.00
N ARG A 117 -4.03 -5.75 -16.94
CA ARG A 117 -2.78 -6.51 -16.74
C ARG A 117 -1.55 -5.71 -17.21
N ASP A 118 -1.53 -4.41 -16.95
CA ASP A 118 -0.44 -3.51 -17.38
C ASP A 118 0.75 -3.49 -16.39
N ILE A 119 1.47 -4.61 -16.33
CA ILE A 119 2.61 -4.77 -15.40
C ILE A 119 3.78 -3.87 -15.81
N GLU A 120 4.07 -3.77 -17.12
CA GLU A 120 5.11 -2.89 -17.65
C GLU A 120 4.84 -1.40 -17.35
N GLY A 121 3.57 -1.00 -17.31
CA GLY A 121 3.15 0.35 -16.91
C GLY A 121 3.68 0.78 -15.55
N ILE A 122 3.87 -0.16 -14.60
CA ILE A 122 4.50 0.13 -13.30
C ILE A 122 5.96 0.56 -13.50
N SER A 123 6.72 -0.21 -14.30
CA SER A 123 8.11 0.07 -14.59
C SER A 123 8.28 1.39 -15.33
N ASP A 124 7.44 1.63 -16.34
CA ASP A 124 7.42 2.85 -17.13
C ASP A 124 7.12 4.09 -16.28
N PHE A 125 6.14 3.99 -15.38
CA PHE A 125 5.80 5.09 -14.47
C PHE A 125 6.97 5.39 -13.52
N LEU A 126 7.48 4.37 -12.82
CA LEU A 126 8.59 4.52 -11.87
C LEU A 126 9.89 5.03 -12.53
N SER A 127 10.07 4.81 -13.84
CA SER A 127 11.22 5.33 -14.57
C SER A 127 11.20 6.86 -14.78
N LYS A 128 10.02 7.49 -14.73
CA LYS A 128 9.82 8.90 -15.12
C LYS A 128 9.86 9.89 -13.96
N ILE A 129 9.73 9.42 -12.73
CA ILE A 129 9.61 10.25 -11.53
C ILE A 129 10.76 10.00 -10.55
N ASP A 130 10.97 10.94 -9.63
CA ASP A 130 11.87 10.81 -8.49
C ASP A 130 11.08 10.48 -7.23
N TYR A 131 11.64 9.65 -6.35
CA TYR A 131 11.05 9.28 -5.08
C TYR A 131 12.14 8.81 -4.11
N ASP A 132 11.90 8.96 -2.81
CA ASP A 132 12.82 8.49 -1.77
C ASP A 132 12.41 7.12 -1.22
N ILE A 133 11.23 6.62 -1.61
CA ILE A 133 10.69 5.31 -1.21
C ILE A 133 9.60 4.84 -2.18
N ILE A 134 9.51 3.52 -2.38
CA ILE A 134 8.33 2.88 -3.00
C ILE A 134 7.46 2.26 -1.91
N ALA A 135 6.21 2.67 -1.84
CA ALA A 135 5.18 2.09 -1.00
C ALA A 135 4.19 1.32 -1.88
N VAL A 136 3.79 0.11 -1.48
CA VAL A 136 2.93 -0.74 -2.32
C VAL A 136 1.64 -1.13 -1.58
N SER A 137 0.50 -0.75 -2.15
CA SER A 137 -0.82 -1.31 -1.82
C SER A 137 -0.97 -2.66 -2.54
N ALA A 138 -0.73 -3.75 -1.80
CA ALA A 138 -0.59 -5.09 -2.37
C ALA A 138 -1.90 -5.89 -2.25
N GLY A 139 -2.77 -5.74 -3.25
CA GLY A 139 -4.03 -6.49 -3.39
C GLY A 139 -3.92 -7.68 -4.35
N PHE A 140 -4.31 -8.86 -3.89
CA PHE A 140 -4.15 -10.11 -4.64
C PHE A 140 -5.44 -10.66 -5.26
N ASP A 141 -6.47 -9.82 -5.33
CA ASP A 141 -7.80 -10.12 -5.86
C ASP A 141 -7.88 -10.03 -7.39
N ARG A 142 -6.83 -9.54 -8.08
CA ARG A 142 -6.71 -9.65 -9.55
C ARG A 142 -6.42 -11.06 -10.05
N HIS A 143 -6.10 -12.01 -9.17
CA HIS A 143 -5.68 -13.36 -9.56
C HIS A 143 -6.76 -14.06 -10.39
N LYS A 144 -6.37 -14.95 -11.32
CA LYS A 144 -7.28 -15.66 -12.22
C LYS A 144 -8.36 -16.50 -11.54
N ASP A 145 -8.05 -16.97 -10.33
CA ASP A 145 -8.97 -17.73 -9.47
C ASP A 145 -9.62 -16.86 -8.39
N ASP A 146 -9.41 -15.55 -8.42
CA ASP A 146 -10.04 -14.56 -7.52
C ASP A 146 -10.92 -13.61 -8.36
N TRP A 147 -11.42 -12.52 -7.76
CA TRP A 147 -12.45 -11.66 -8.36
C TRP A 147 -12.07 -11.07 -9.73
N GLY A 148 -10.78 -10.75 -9.92
CA GLY A 148 -10.32 -10.03 -11.12
C GLY A 148 -10.07 -10.92 -12.32
N GLY A 149 -9.76 -12.21 -12.15
CA GLY A 149 -9.71 -13.16 -13.26
C GLY A 149 -8.55 -12.97 -14.26
N ILE A 150 -7.53 -12.14 -13.97
CA ILE A 150 -6.56 -11.68 -14.97
C ILE A 150 -5.09 -11.98 -14.68
N LEU A 151 -4.66 -12.03 -13.41
CA LEU A 151 -3.24 -12.23 -13.07
C LEU A 151 -2.95 -13.68 -12.67
N GLU A 152 -1.73 -14.13 -12.99
CA GLU A 152 -1.18 -15.38 -12.50
C GLU A 152 -0.20 -15.16 -11.33
N ILE A 153 0.18 -16.25 -10.64
CA ILE A 153 1.17 -16.21 -9.56
C ILE A 153 2.50 -15.57 -10.03
N GLU A 154 2.91 -15.82 -11.28
CA GLU A 154 4.15 -15.28 -11.83
C GLU A 154 4.07 -13.77 -12.05
N ASP A 155 2.89 -13.24 -12.38
CA ASP A 155 2.68 -11.80 -12.55
C ASP A 155 2.94 -11.05 -11.24
N TYR A 156 2.51 -11.61 -10.11
CA TYR A 156 2.81 -11.04 -8.80
C TYR A 156 4.30 -11.07 -8.46
N ARG A 157 5.03 -12.13 -8.87
CA ARG A 157 6.49 -12.17 -8.74
C ARG A 157 7.15 -11.08 -9.58
N GLU A 158 6.68 -10.90 -10.80
CA GLU A 158 7.20 -9.91 -11.73
C GLU A 158 6.96 -8.48 -11.23
N ILE A 159 5.77 -8.17 -10.71
CA ILE A 159 5.49 -6.90 -10.04
C ILE A 159 6.48 -6.67 -8.88
N GLY A 160 6.72 -7.70 -8.06
CA GLY A 160 7.71 -7.63 -6.98
C GLY A 160 9.13 -7.33 -7.49
N ARG A 161 9.54 -7.98 -8.59
CA ARG A 161 10.85 -7.78 -9.25
C ARG A 161 11.01 -6.34 -9.75
N ILE A 162 9.99 -5.80 -10.42
CA ILE A 162 9.99 -4.41 -10.90
C ILE A 162 10.15 -3.44 -9.72
N VAL A 163 9.37 -3.63 -8.65
CA VAL A 163 9.46 -2.78 -7.44
C VAL A 163 10.86 -2.84 -6.83
N LYS A 164 11.46 -4.03 -6.75
CA LYS A 164 12.84 -4.19 -6.27
C LYS A 164 13.82 -3.41 -7.13
N GLU A 165 13.86 -3.68 -8.43
CA GLU A 165 14.84 -3.10 -9.35
C GLU A 165 14.76 -1.58 -9.36
N ARG A 166 13.54 -1.04 -9.44
CA ARG A 166 13.31 0.41 -9.41
C ARG A 166 13.70 1.04 -8.07
N SER A 167 13.46 0.35 -6.96
CA SER A 167 13.88 0.84 -5.64
C SER A 167 15.41 0.88 -5.49
N GLU A 168 16.10 -0.15 -5.98
CA GLU A 168 17.57 -0.24 -5.92
C GLU A 168 18.23 0.79 -6.83
N GLU A 169 17.61 1.08 -7.97
CA GLU A 169 18.06 2.11 -8.92
C GLU A 169 17.92 3.53 -8.37
N LYS A 170 16.78 3.87 -7.76
CA LYS A 170 16.42 5.27 -7.49
C LYS A 170 16.35 5.68 -6.03
N CYS A 171 16.04 4.77 -5.12
CA CYS A 171 15.75 5.12 -3.72
C CYS A 171 16.48 4.25 -2.70
N TYR A 172 17.73 3.86 -3.01
CA TYR A 172 18.60 3.10 -2.10
C TYR A 172 17.99 1.75 -1.64
N GLY A 173 17.17 1.14 -2.49
CA GLY A 173 16.46 -0.11 -2.19
C GLY A 173 15.27 0.04 -1.24
N ARG A 174 14.87 1.27 -0.89
CA ARG A 174 13.79 1.51 0.09
C ARG A 174 12.43 1.18 -0.51
N ARG A 175 11.87 0.05 -0.08
CA ARG A 175 10.55 -0.41 -0.49
C ARG A 175 9.82 -1.13 0.63
N PHE A 176 8.52 -0.88 0.74
CA PHE A 176 7.65 -1.69 1.58
C PHE A 176 6.30 -1.90 0.91
N ALA A 177 5.62 -2.96 1.32
CA ALA A 177 4.29 -3.29 0.87
C ALA A 177 3.36 -3.56 2.04
N VAL A 178 2.08 -3.31 1.83
CA VAL A 178 1.01 -3.52 2.80
C VAL A 178 -0.07 -4.38 2.14
N LEU A 179 -0.51 -5.43 2.81
CA LEU A 179 -1.61 -6.27 2.30
C LEU A 179 -2.92 -5.45 2.20
N GLU A 180 -3.56 -5.51 1.04
CA GLU A 180 -4.90 -4.97 0.77
C GLU A 180 -5.91 -6.12 0.56
N GLY A 181 -6.47 -6.26 -0.65
CA GLY A 181 -7.45 -7.28 -1.02
C GLY A 181 -6.84 -8.67 -1.34
N GLY A 182 -7.74 -9.59 -1.70
CA GLY A 182 -7.46 -10.99 -1.98
C GLY A 182 -8.33 -11.90 -1.13
N TYR A 183 -9.22 -12.64 -1.78
CA TYR A 183 -10.38 -13.24 -1.14
C TYR A 183 -10.47 -14.76 -1.35
N ASN A 184 -9.74 -15.30 -2.33
CA ASN A 184 -9.61 -16.74 -2.50
C ASN A 184 -8.44 -17.29 -1.66
N HIS A 185 -8.79 -17.94 -0.55
CA HIS A 185 -7.82 -18.53 0.39
C HIS A 185 -6.92 -19.61 -0.24
N ALA A 186 -7.31 -20.25 -1.35
CA ALA A 186 -6.51 -21.28 -2.01
C ALA A 186 -5.29 -20.71 -2.78
N VAL A 187 -5.32 -19.42 -3.10
CA VAL A 187 -4.31 -18.74 -3.92
C VAL A 187 -3.65 -17.55 -3.23
N LEU A 188 -4.34 -16.86 -2.31
CA LEU A 188 -3.83 -15.66 -1.62
C LEU A 188 -2.41 -15.85 -1.07
N GLY A 189 -2.18 -16.87 -0.25
CA GLY A 189 -0.85 -17.11 0.33
C GLY A 189 0.23 -17.43 -0.71
N LYS A 190 -0.13 -18.03 -1.86
CA LYS A 190 0.80 -18.29 -2.96
C LYS A 190 1.16 -17.01 -3.69
N ASN A 191 0.18 -16.13 -3.91
CA ASN A 191 0.35 -14.83 -4.56
C ASN A 191 1.21 -13.90 -3.70
N VAL A 192 0.89 -13.77 -2.41
CA VAL A 192 1.69 -13.00 -1.42
C VAL A 192 3.13 -13.48 -1.41
N ARG A 193 3.35 -14.79 -1.32
CA ARG A 193 4.70 -15.36 -1.33
C ARG A 193 5.45 -15.10 -2.64
N ALA A 194 4.77 -15.14 -3.78
CA ALA A 194 5.39 -14.88 -5.08
C ALA A 194 5.83 -13.42 -5.19
N PHE A 195 4.98 -12.48 -4.79
CA PHE A 195 5.31 -11.06 -4.71
C PHE A 195 6.48 -10.78 -3.77
N ILE A 196 6.46 -11.31 -2.54
CA ILE A 196 7.57 -11.15 -1.58
C ILE A 196 8.88 -11.66 -2.18
N LYS A 197 8.88 -12.83 -2.83
CA LYS A 197 10.08 -13.37 -3.48
C LYS A 197 10.61 -12.51 -4.63
N GLY A 198 9.75 -11.81 -5.35
CA GLY A 198 10.19 -10.84 -6.35
C GLY A 198 10.75 -9.57 -5.71
N MET A 199 10.15 -9.17 -4.58
CA MET A 199 10.52 -7.98 -3.83
C MET A 199 11.79 -8.18 -2.97
N GLU A 200 12.26 -9.39 -2.69
CA GLU A 200 13.52 -9.66 -1.97
C GLU A 200 14.74 -9.40 -2.85
#